data_AF-A0A538DZG9-F1
#
_entry.id   AF-A0A538DZG9-F1
#
_cell.length_a   1.000
_cell.length_b   1.000
_cell.length_c   1.000
_cell.angle_alpha   90.00
_cell.angle_beta   90.00
_cell.angle_gamma   90.00
#
_symmetry.space_group_name_H-M   'P 1'
#
loop_
_entity.id
_entity.type
_entity.pdbx_description
1 polymer ?
#
loop_
_entity_poly.entity_id
_entity_poly.type
_entity_poly.pdbx_seq_one_letter_code
_entity_poly.pdbx_strand_id
1 'polypeptide(L)'
;MPLYALALRYALGVPTRRAIRLGVAVNLVTHPALWWSLTRSPPTWQPYALLPAEAAVCVVEWALLRWRIGDDGPLVAVVVVGVNAASLAAGLLLRA
;
A
#
# COMPACT_ATOMS: atom_id res chain seq x y z
N MET A 1 -5.55 -4.14 -4.71
CA MET A 1 -5.53 -5.61 -4.47
C MET A 1 -4.72 -6.42 -5.49
N PRO A 2 -5.02 -6.42 -6.82
CA PRO A 2 -4.31 -7.30 -7.75
C PRO A 2 -2.81 -7.01 -7.84
N LEU A 3 -2.43 -5.72 -7.77
CA LEU A 3 -1.03 -5.28 -7.78
C LEU A 3 -0.21 -5.84 -6.60
N TYR A 4 -0.78 -5.86 -5.39
CA TYR A 4 -0.13 -6.41 -4.21
C TYR A 4 0.10 -7.92 -4.33
N ALA A 5 -0.93 -8.66 -4.75
CA ALA A 5 -0.82 -10.11 -4.92
C ALA A 5 0.18 -10.48 -6.04
N LEU A 6 0.21 -9.72 -7.13
CA LEU A 6 1.18 -9.86 -8.22
C LEU A 6 2.60 -9.57 -7.73
N ALA A 7 2.82 -8.42 -7.08
CA ALA A 7 4.14 -8.03 -6.62
C ALA A 7 4.70 -9.01 -5.58
N LEU A 8 3.88 -9.44 -4.61
CA LEU A 8 4.28 -10.46 -3.62
C LEU A 8 4.59 -11.82 -4.26
N ARG A 9 3.85 -12.22 -5.30
CA ARG A 9 4.09 -13.48 -6.01
C ARG A 9 5.37 -13.44 -6.85
N TYR A 10 5.55 -12.38 -7.63
CA TYR A 10 6.61 -12.30 -8.63
C TYR A 10 7.92 -11.74 -8.09
N ALA A 11 7.88 -10.80 -7.13
CA ALA A 11 9.08 -10.23 -6.54
C ALA A 11 9.59 -11.02 -5.33
N LEU A 12 8.68 -11.61 -4.53
CA LEU A 12 9.02 -12.29 -3.27
C LEU A 12 8.74 -13.80 -3.30
N GLY A 13 8.32 -14.37 -4.43
CA GLY A 13 8.05 -15.80 -4.56
C GLY A 13 6.92 -16.30 -3.65
N VAL A 14 6.07 -15.42 -3.10
CA VAL A 14 5.04 -15.82 -2.14
C VAL A 14 3.95 -16.62 -2.86
N PRO A 15 3.52 -17.79 -2.32
CA PRO A 15 2.44 -18.58 -2.92
C PRO A 15 1.18 -17.75 -3.14
N THR A 16 0.54 -17.87 -4.31
CA THR A 16 -0.59 -17.02 -4.74
C THR A 16 -1.67 -16.85 -3.67
N ARG A 17 -2.10 -17.93 -3.02
CA ARG A 17 -3.11 -17.86 -1.95
C ARG A 17 -2.65 -17.02 -0.75
N ARG A 18 -1.37 -17.11 -0.38
CA ARG A 18 -0.77 -16.33 0.71
C ARG A 18 -0.59 -14.87 0.28
N ALA A 19 -0.13 -14.61 -0.95
CA ALA A 19 0.01 -13.28 -1.52
C ALA A 19 -1.32 -12.51 -1.54
N ILE A 20 -2.41 -13.18 -1.95
CA ILE A 20 -3.77 -12.61 -1.93
C ILE A 20 -4.18 -12.26 -0.49
N ARG A 21 -4.06 -13.21 0.45
CA ARG A 21 -4.43 -12.98 1.86
C ARG A 21 -3.65 -11.84 2.49
N LEU A 22 -2.33 -11.77 2.24
CA LEU A 22 -1.49 -10.69 2.75
C LEU A 22 -1.88 -9.35 2.13
N GLY A 23 -2.05 -9.28 0.80
CA GLY A 23 -2.49 -8.06 0.13
C GLY A 23 -3.82 -7.55 0.69
N VAL A 24 -4.81 -8.43 0.84
CA VAL A 24 -6.12 -8.09 1.43
C VAL A 24 -5.97 -7.61 2.88
N ALA A 25 -5.24 -8.36 3.72
CA ALA A 25 -5.08 -8.01 5.14
C ALA A 25 -4.42 -6.65 5.33
N VAL A 26 -3.33 -6.38 4.59
CA VAL A 26 -2.59 -5.13 4.67
C VAL A 26 -3.46 -3.95 4.24
N ASN A 27 -4.15 -4.08 3.11
CA ASN A 27 -5.05 -3.02 2.64
C ASN A 27 -6.21 -2.78 3.61
N LEU A 28 -6.79 -3.83 4.22
CA LEU A 28 -7.87 -3.67 5.20
C LEU A 28 -7.42 -2.92 6.46
N VAL A 29 -6.13 -2.99 6.82
CA VAL A 29 -5.58 -2.25 7.96
C VAL A 29 -5.32 -0.79 7.58
N THR A 30 -4.79 -0.53 6.39
CA THR A 30 -4.29 0.80 6.02
C THR A 30 -5.33 1.69 5.37
N HIS A 31 -6.17 1.14 4.50
CA HIS A 31 -7.06 1.95 3.66
C HIS A 31 -8.23 2.59 4.42
N PRO A 32 -8.89 1.92 5.40
CA PRO A 32 -9.94 2.60 6.18
C PRO A 32 -9.41 3.82 6.93
N ALA A 33 -8.20 3.73 7.49
CA ALA A 33 -7.55 4.84 8.20
C ALA A 33 -7.16 5.97 7.23
N LEU A 34 -6.60 5.64 6.07
CA LEU A 34 -6.28 6.59 5.00
C LEU A 34 -7.53 7.36 4.56
N TRP A 35 -8.61 6.63 4.22
CA TRP A 35 -9.87 7.23 3.79
C TRP A 35 -10.51 8.11 4.87
N TRP A 36 -10.49 7.65 6.12
CA TRP A 36 -11.00 8.45 7.23
C TRP A 36 -10.21 9.75 7.40
N SER A 37 -8.88 9.72 7.28
CA SER A 37 -8.03 10.92 7.35
C SER A 37 -8.30 11.90 6.20
N LEU A 38 -8.37 11.39 4.96
CA LEU A 38 -8.60 12.22 3.78
C LEU A 38 -9.99 12.84 3.75
N THR A 39 -11.02 12.12 4.20
CA THR A 39 -12.41 12.64 4.27
C THR A 39 -12.60 13.71 5.34
N ARG A 40 -11.75 13.77 6.36
CA ARG A 40 -11.75 14.83 7.37
C ARG A 40 -10.90 16.05 7.00
N SER A 41 -10.06 15.93 5.98
CA SER A 41 -9.19 17.03 5.54
C SER A 41 -9.96 17.99 4.65
N PRO A 42 -9.87 19.32 4.86
CA PRO A 42 -10.48 20.31 3.97
C PRO A 42 -10.02 20.09 2.51
N PRO A 43 -10.86 20.32 1.50
CA PRO A 43 -10.48 20.11 0.09
C PRO A 43 -9.22 20.87 -0.33
N THR A 44 -9.02 22.08 0.23
CA THR A 44 -7.84 22.92 -0.01
C THR A 44 -6.54 22.36 0.56
N TRP A 45 -6.63 21.43 1.52
CA TRP A 45 -5.48 20.82 2.22
C TRP A 45 -5.20 19.39 1.75
N GLN A 46 -6.11 18.78 0.98
CA GLN A 46 -5.97 17.42 0.47
C GLN A 46 -4.62 17.13 -0.21
N PRO A 47 -4.07 17.97 -1.12
CA PRO A 47 -2.78 17.65 -1.74
C PRO A 47 -1.62 17.62 -0.73
N TYR A 48 -1.69 18.44 0.32
CA TYR A 48 -0.68 18.46 1.39
C TYR A 48 -0.86 17.31 2.40
N ALA A 49 -2.09 16.82 2.57
CA ALA A 49 -2.41 15.67 3.43
C ALA A 49 -2.13 14.33 2.75
N LEU A 50 -2.20 14.28 1.42
CA LEU A 50 -2.06 13.06 0.63
C LEU A 50 -0.66 12.43 0.77
N LEU A 51 0.40 13.19 0.53
CA LEU A 51 1.77 12.69 0.55
C LEU A 51 2.19 12.09 1.92
N PRO A 52 1.97 12.77 3.07
CA PRO A 52 2.30 12.18 4.37
C PRO A 52 1.40 10.99 4.73
N ALA A 53 0.15 10.98 4.28
CA ALA A 53 -0.75 9.84 4.50
C ALA A 53 -0.32 8.61 3.71
N GLU A 54 0.07 8.77 2.44
CA GLU A 54 0.65 7.71 1.60
C GLU A 54 1.97 7.20 2.18
N ALA A 55 2.83 8.09 2.68
CA ALA A 55 4.06 7.70 3.35
C ALA A 55 3.79 6.88 4.62
N ALA A 56 2.81 7.30 5.44
CA ALA A 56 2.42 6.56 6.63
C ALA A 56 1.84 5.17 6.30
N VAL A 57 1.01 5.08 5.25
CA VAL A 57 0.52 3.81 4.72
C VAL A 57 1.70 2.94 4.31
N CYS A 58 2.62 3.44 3.48
CA CYS A 58 3.80 2.67 3.04
C CYS A 58 4.62 2.13 4.24
N VAL A 59 4.83 2.94 5.29
CA VAL A 59 5.55 2.51 6.49
C VAL A 59 4.82 1.37 7.21
N VAL A 60 3.50 1.49 7.39
CA VAL A 60 2.68 0.47 8.06
C VAL A 60 2.64 -0.83 7.23
N GLU A 61 2.42 -0.73 5.93
CA GLU A 61 2.37 -1.88 5.03
C GLU A 61 3.72 -2.61 4.97
N TRP A 62 4.82 -1.86 4.93
CA TRP A 62 6.17 -2.42 5.04
C TRP A 62 6.39 -3.15 6.36
N ALA A 63 6.03 -2.54 7.49
CA ALA A 63 6.19 -3.17 8.80
C ALA A 63 5.39 -4.48 8.92
N LEU A 64 4.13 -4.48 8.48
CA LEU A 64 3.25 -5.65 8.49
C LEU A 64 3.78 -6.78 7.60
N LEU A 65 4.24 -6.45 6.39
CA LEU A 65 4.77 -7.43 5.45
C LEU A 65 6.13 -7.96 5.88
N ARG A 66 7.03 -7.09 6.36
CA ARG A 66 8.33 -7.49 6.91
C ARG A 66 8.15 -8.46 8.07
N TRP A 67 7.27 -8.14 9.02
CA TRP A 67 6.98 -9.02 10.16
C TRP A 67 6.49 -10.40 9.71
N ARG A 68 5.77 -10.49 8.59
CA ARG A 68 5.12 -11.74 8.15
C ARG A 68 5.89 -12.53 7.09
N ILE A 69 6.79 -11.89 6.34
CA ILE A 69 7.55 -12.49 5.22
C ILE A 69 9.01 -12.73 5.61
N GLY A 70 9.61 -11.93 6.50
CA GLY A 70 11.00 -12.11 6.97
C GLY A 70 11.94 -10.97 6.54
N ASP A 71 13.24 -11.27 6.52
CA ASP A 71 14.35 -10.30 6.57
C ASP A 71 14.69 -9.54 5.27
N ASP A 72 13.98 -9.78 4.17
CA ASP A 72 14.16 -9.03 2.91
C ASP A 72 13.53 -7.63 2.96
N GLY A 73 13.76 -6.90 4.06
CA GLY A 73 13.21 -5.58 4.35
C GLY A 73 13.36 -4.56 3.19
N PRO A 74 14.51 -4.46 2.51
CA PRO A 74 14.67 -3.57 1.37
C PRO A 74 13.76 -3.93 0.18
N LEU A 75 13.65 -5.21 -0.15
CA LEU A 75 12.83 -5.69 -1.28
C LEU A 75 11.33 -5.51 -0.98
N VAL A 76 10.92 -5.76 0.27
CA VAL A 76 9.55 -5.49 0.74
C VAL A 76 9.24 -4.00 0.65
N ALA A 77 10.20 -3.11 0.96
CA ALA A 77 10.01 -1.67 0.85
C ALA A 77 9.77 -1.23 -0.60
N VAL A 78 10.56 -1.75 -1.54
CA VAL A 78 10.39 -1.48 -2.98
C VAL A 78 9.01 -1.94 -3.47
N VAL A 79 8.59 -3.14 -3.07
CA VAL A 79 7.25 -3.66 -3.42
C VAL A 79 6.14 -2.75 -2.87
N VAL A 80 6.24 -2.34 -1.61
CA VAL A 80 5.22 -1.50 -0.97
C VAL A 80 5.13 -0.13 -1.62
N VAL A 81 6.27 0.56 -1.77
CA VAL A 81 6.30 1.89 -2.41
C VAL A 81 5.84 1.81 -3.85
N GLY A 82 6.29 0.80 -4.61
CA GLY A 82 5.91 0.61 -6.01
C GLY A 82 4.41 0.36 -6.19
N VAL A 83 3.81 -0.49 -5.34
CA VAL A 83 2.37 -0.77 -5.43
C VAL A 83 1.52 0.43 -5.00
N ASN A 84 1.92 1.16 -3.97
CA ASN A 84 1.20 2.38 -3.55
C ASN A 84 1.33 3.49 -4.59
N ALA A 85 2.52 3.72 -5.13
CA ALA A 85 2.73 4.69 -6.21
C ALA A 85 1.91 4.35 -7.47
N ALA A 86 1.87 3.08 -7.88
CA ALA A 86 1.05 2.62 -9.00
C ALA A 86 -0.45 2.78 -8.72
N SER A 87 -0.89 2.53 -7.48
CA SER A 87 -2.30 2.68 -7.08
C SER A 87 -2.71 4.16 -7.05
N LEU A 88 -1.84 5.04 -6.55
CA LEU A 88 -2.05 6.47 -6.56
C LEU A 88 -2.10 7.02 -8.00
N ALA A 89 -1.14 6.64 -8.85
CA ALA A 89 -1.12 7.03 -10.25
C ALA A 89 -2.38 6.57 -10.99
N ALA A 90 -2.83 5.33 -10.78
CA ALA A 90 -4.08 4.83 -11.32
C ALA A 90 -5.29 5.64 -10.81
N GLY A 91 -5.31 5.98 -9.52
CA GLY A 91 -6.37 6.80 -8.92
C GLY A 91 -6.43 8.22 -9.50
N LEU A 92 -5.27 8.83 -9.79
CA LEU A 92 -5.18 10.15 -10.43
C LEU A 92 -5.61 10.09 -11.90
N LEU A 93 -5.16 9.07 -12.64
CA LEU A 93 -5.51 8.89 -14.06
C LEU A 93 -7.00 8.57 -14.28
N LEU A 94 -7.63 7.81 -13.37
CA LEU A 94 -9.05 7.45 -13.46
C LEU A 94 -10.01 8.54 -12.93
N ARG A 95 -9.48 9.55 -12.22
CA ARG A 95 -10.24 10.73 -11.76
C ARG A 95 -10.12 11.92 -12.72
N ALA A 96 -9.21 11.86 -13.69
CA ALA A 96 -9.09 12.81 -14.79
C ALA A 96 -10.11 12.48 -15.90
#